data_AF-A0A947NY64-F1
#
_entry.id   AF-A0A947NY64-F1
#
_cell.length_a   1.000
_cell.length_b   1.000
_cell.length_c   1.000
_cell.angle_alpha   90.00
_cell.angle_beta   90.00
_cell.angle_gamma   90.00
#
_symmetry.space_group_name_H-M   'P 1'
#
loop_
_entity.id
_entity.type
_entity.pdbx_description
1 polymer ?
#
loop_
_entity_poly.entity_id
_entity_poly.type
_entity_poly.pdbx_seq_one_letter_code
_entity_poly.pdbx_strand_id
1 'polypeptide(L)'
;MCPYGLQPPARYRMARFQTIPADIMHLLLQAGYRRHGDICYAMRCPTCRMCQPIRLDPRTFIPNRSQKRTLRGNNDLTISQGPVQATQEKLNLLKKFFDLRYPGRDNTCDQYYQNFFNSRSGFTREILLHDNALLLGVAIVDLVAETFLNAVYFFFDPEAHRRSPGTFNILNLLSLCSEQGIHEFYLGYWLKEVRSMSYKANFRPHELLTGDTWFRQGT
;
A
#
# COMPACT_ATOMS: atom_id res chain seq x y z
N MET A 1 -6.08 -21.41 -1.89
CA MET A 1 -5.68 -20.75 -3.16
C MET A 1 -4.77 -19.57 -2.85
N CYS A 2 -3.81 -19.25 -3.73
CA CYS A 2 -2.98 -18.04 -3.60
C CYS A 2 -3.82 -16.79 -3.91
N PRO A 3 -3.73 -15.70 -3.12
CA PRO A 3 -4.51 -14.48 -3.36
C PRO A 3 -4.09 -13.76 -4.65
N TYR A 4 -2.93 -14.12 -5.21
CA TYR A 4 -2.41 -13.57 -6.47
C TYR A 4 -2.68 -14.47 -7.68
N GLY A 5 -3.48 -15.54 -7.54
CA GLY A 5 -3.81 -16.45 -8.64
C GLY A 5 -2.67 -17.38 -9.08
N LEU A 6 -1.61 -17.48 -8.28
CA LEU A 6 -0.43 -18.30 -8.57
C LEU A 6 -0.51 -19.68 -7.87
N GLN A 7 0.30 -20.62 -8.35
CA GLN A 7 0.55 -21.90 -7.66
C GLN A 7 1.93 -21.86 -6.97
N PRO A 8 2.13 -22.58 -5.85
CA PRO A 8 1.14 -23.36 -5.07
C PRO A 8 0.20 -22.46 -4.23
N PRO A 9 -0.80 -23.03 -3.51
CA PRO A 9 -1.62 -22.28 -2.56
C PRO A 9 -0.78 -21.53 -1.51
N ALA A 10 -1.22 -20.34 -1.15
CA ALA A 10 -0.55 -19.53 -0.13
C ALA A 10 -0.64 -20.16 1.26
N ARG A 11 0.44 -20.05 2.03
CA ARG A 11 0.45 -20.26 3.48
C ARG A 11 0.79 -18.94 4.17
N TYR A 12 0.02 -18.65 5.21
CA TYR A 12 0.17 -17.44 6.00
C TYR A 12 0.58 -17.83 7.41
N ARG A 13 1.49 -17.07 8.00
CA ARG A 13 1.61 -16.96 9.45
C ARG A 13 0.90 -15.68 9.85
N MET A 14 -0.10 -15.77 10.73
CA MET A 14 -0.89 -14.61 11.11
C MET A 14 -1.22 -14.61 12.60
N ALA A 15 -1.41 -13.42 13.15
CA ALA A 15 -1.89 -13.20 14.51
C ALA A 15 -2.83 -12.00 14.52
N ARG A 16 -3.86 -12.07 15.37
CA ARG A 16 -4.77 -10.96 15.65
C ARG A 16 -4.33 -10.25 16.92
N PHE A 17 -4.35 -8.94 16.88
CA PHE A 17 -4.06 -8.07 18.02
C PHE A 17 -5.34 -7.33 18.40
N GLN A 18 -5.43 -6.89 19.66
CA GLN A 18 -6.46 -5.95 20.07
C GLN A 18 -6.10 -4.53 19.60
N THR A 19 -4.84 -4.16 19.80
CA THR A 19 -4.19 -2.94 19.30
C THR A 19 -2.75 -3.30 18.96
N ILE A 20 -2.18 -2.69 17.93
CA ILE A 20 -0.78 -2.91 17.56
C ILE A 20 -0.02 -1.62 17.92
N PRO A 21 0.84 -1.62 18.95
CA PRO A 21 1.71 -0.49 19.23
C PRO A 21 2.61 -0.15 18.03
N ALA A 22 2.97 1.13 17.86
CA ALA A 22 3.70 1.60 16.68
C ALA A 22 5.08 0.95 16.53
N ASP A 23 5.81 0.81 17.63
CA ASP A 23 7.11 0.12 17.73
C ASP A 23 6.98 -1.37 17.37
N ILE A 24 5.95 -2.05 17.86
CA ILE A 24 5.67 -3.45 17.52
C ILE A 24 5.30 -3.58 16.03
N MET A 25 4.49 -2.67 15.49
CA MET A 25 4.18 -2.65 14.07
C MET A 25 5.46 -2.46 13.24
N HIS A 26 6.35 -1.57 13.67
CA HIS A 26 7.62 -1.32 13.02
C HIS A 26 8.50 -2.58 12.97
N LEU A 27 8.67 -3.27 14.10
CA LEU A 27 9.40 -4.55 14.18
C LEU A 27 8.79 -5.61 13.27
N LEU A 28 7.46 -5.71 13.24
CA LEU A 28 6.74 -6.64 12.38
C LEU A 28 6.99 -6.33 10.89
N LEU A 29 6.96 -5.05 10.49
CA LEU A 29 7.26 -4.62 9.13
C LEU A 29 8.71 -4.94 8.73
N GLN A 30 9.67 -4.73 9.63
CA GLN A 30 11.08 -5.09 9.44
C GLN A 30 11.27 -6.60 9.23
N ALA A 31 10.50 -7.43 9.94
CA ALA A 31 10.46 -8.89 9.77
C ALA A 31 9.61 -9.36 8.56
N GLY A 32 9.11 -8.43 7.75
CA GLY A 32 8.36 -8.71 6.53
C GLY A 32 6.89 -9.04 6.73
N TYR A 33 6.33 -8.81 7.92
CA TYR A 33 4.88 -8.87 8.13
C TYR A 33 4.20 -7.66 7.47
N ARG A 34 2.93 -7.87 7.14
CA ARG A 34 1.97 -6.88 6.66
C ARG A 34 0.73 -6.94 7.55
N ARG A 35 -0.17 -5.99 7.43
CA ARG A 35 -1.42 -6.01 8.19
C ARG A 35 -2.64 -5.70 7.34
N HIS A 36 -3.78 -6.14 7.82
CA HIS A 36 -5.09 -5.64 7.47
C HIS A 36 -5.94 -5.63 8.75
N GLY A 37 -6.63 -4.52 8.99
CA GLY A 37 -7.20 -4.21 10.30
C GLY A 37 -6.18 -4.45 11.40
N ASP A 38 -6.57 -5.21 12.41
CA ASP A 38 -5.72 -5.60 13.55
C ASP A 38 -5.08 -6.99 13.39
N ILE A 39 -5.03 -7.54 12.17
CA ILE A 39 -4.37 -8.82 11.86
C ILE A 39 -3.03 -8.53 11.17
N CYS A 40 -1.94 -9.01 11.77
CA CYS A 40 -0.63 -9.05 11.11
C CYS A 40 -0.40 -10.42 10.48
N TYR A 41 0.18 -10.44 9.29
CA TYR A 41 0.43 -11.66 8.53
C TYR A 41 1.72 -11.60 7.71
N ALA A 42 2.35 -12.75 7.50
CA ALA A 42 3.47 -12.91 6.59
C ALA A 42 3.24 -14.13 5.68
N MET A 43 3.60 -13.99 4.40
CA MET A 43 3.59 -15.11 3.45
C MET A 43 4.74 -16.07 3.78
N ARG A 44 4.42 -17.33 4.06
CA ARG A 44 5.37 -18.38 4.49
C ARG A 44 5.06 -19.69 3.76
N CYS A 45 5.05 -19.64 2.43
CA CYS A 45 4.79 -20.80 1.58
C CYS A 45 5.99 -21.77 1.62
N PRO A 46 5.79 -23.09 1.76
CA PRO A 46 6.89 -24.06 1.88
C PRO A 46 7.85 -24.08 0.67
N THR A 47 7.32 -23.91 -0.54
CA THR A 47 8.07 -24.05 -1.79
C THR A 47 8.04 -22.78 -2.66
N CYS A 48 7.48 -21.68 -2.16
CA CYS A 48 7.34 -20.42 -2.92
C CYS A 48 7.85 -19.23 -2.12
N ARG A 49 8.68 -18.39 -2.76
CA ARG A 49 9.29 -17.19 -2.16
C ARG A 49 9.01 -15.92 -2.98
N MET A 50 8.02 -15.95 -3.87
CA MET A 50 7.74 -14.86 -4.81
C MET A 50 7.24 -13.57 -4.13
N CYS A 51 6.59 -13.68 -2.97
CA CYS A 51 6.09 -12.54 -2.20
C CYS A 51 7.24 -11.90 -1.42
N GLN A 52 7.94 -10.94 -2.01
CA GLN A 52 9.06 -10.26 -1.35
C GLN A 52 8.59 -8.93 -0.76
N PRO A 53 8.71 -8.71 0.57
CA PRO A 53 8.53 -7.40 1.16
C PRO A 53 9.46 -6.38 0.49
N ILE A 54 8.90 -5.25 0.08
CA ILE A 54 9.64 -4.14 -0.53
C ILE A 54 9.50 -2.88 0.33
N ARG A 55 10.59 -2.12 0.45
CA ARG A 55 10.59 -0.79 1.07
C ARG A 55 11.50 0.19 0.32
N LEU A 56 11.32 1.46 0.60
CA LEU A 56 12.13 2.58 0.09
C LEU A 56 12.72 3.35 1.26
N ASP A 57 13.91 3.92 1.05
CA ASP A 57 14.40 5.05 1.84
C ASP A 57 14.08 6.35 1.08
N PRO A 58 13.09 7.14 1.54
CA PRO A 58 12.66 8.38 0.88
C PRO A 58 13.79 9.38 0.62
N ARG A 59 14.85 9.40 1.45
CA ARG A 59 15.98 10.34 1.29
C ARG A 59 16.83 10.05 0.05
N THR A 60 16.83 8.80 -0.38
CA THR A 60 17.68 8.32 -1.48
C THR A 60 16.91 8.12 -2.77
N PHE A 61 15.58 8.25 -2.74
CA PHE A 61 14.72 8.06 -3.90
C PHE A 61 14.98 9.12 -4.97
N ILE A 62 15.15 8.68 -6.22
CA ILE A 62 15.33 9.57 -7.37
C ILE A 62 14.23 9.29 -8.41
N PRO A 63 13.32 10.23 -8.69
CA PRO A 63 12.27 10.01 -9.67
C PRO A 63 12.84 9.96 -11.10
N ASN A 64 12.48 8.90 -11.83
CA ASN A 64 12.83 8.74 -13.23
C ASN A 64 11.93 9.59 -14.17
N ARG A 65 12.18 9.56 -15.48
CA ARG A 65 11.43 10.34 -16.48
C ARG A 65 9.93 10.02 -16.50
N SER A 66 9.53 8.76 -16.29
CA SER A 66 8.10 8.39 -16.28
C SER A 66 7.43 8.89 -15.00
N GLN A 67 8.05 8.74 -13.84
CA GLN A 67 7.57 9.23 -12.55
C GLN A 67 7.44 10.77 -12.54
N LYS A 68 8.43 11.49 -13.09
CA LYS A 68 8.36 12.96 -13.26
C LYS A 68 7.18 13.37 -14.14
N ARG A 69 6.91 12.64 -15.21
CA ARG A 69 5.74 12.87 -16.08
C ARG A 69 4.43 12.56 -15.36
N THR A 70 4.37 11.48 -14.58
CA THR A 70 3.20 11.15 -13.75
C THR A 70 2.91 12.27 -12.74
N LEU A 71 3.93 12.82 -12.08
CA LEU A 71 3.75 13.98 -11.17
C LEU A 71 3.17 15.19 -11.91
N ARG A 72 3.77 15.57 -13.04
CA ARG A 72 3.32 16.73 -13.82
C ARG A 72 1.89 16.57 -14.36
N GLY A 73 1.51 15.35 -14.76
CA GLY A 73 0.18 15.06 -15.30
C GLY A 73 -0.93 14.89 -14.24
N ASN A 74 -0.61 15.08 -12.96
CA ASN A 74 -1.56 14.98 -11.85
C ASN A 74 -1.42 16.19 -10.89
N ASN A 75 -0.89 17.32 -11.38
CA ASN A 75 -0.74 18.54 -10.60
C ASN A 75 -2.09 19.24 -10.32
N ASP A 76 -3.13 18.82 -11.02
CA ASP A 76 -4.53 19.20 -10.84
C ASP A 76 -5.20 18.49 -9.64
N LEU A 77 -4.59 17.43 -9.12
CA LEU A 77 -5.16 16.68 -8.02
C LEU A 77 -4.95 17.38 -6.68
N THR A 78 -6.02 17.47 -5.89
CA THR A 78 -5.97 17.91 -4.50
C THR A 78 -5.78 16.72 -3.58
N ILE A 79 -4.90 16.86 -2.60
CA ILE A 79 -4.50 15.79 -1.68
C ILE A 79 -4.88 16.21 -0.27
N SER A 80 -5.62 15.35 0.42
CA SER A 80 -6.00 15.58 1.82
C SER A 80 -5.81 14.33 2.66
N GLN A 81 -5.71 14.51 3.98
CA GLN A 81 -5.51 13.44 4.95
C GLN A 81 -6.66 13.43 5.96
N GLY A 82 -7.07 12.24 6.40
CA GLY A 82 -8.14 12.09 7.38
C GLY A 82 -8.06 10.82 8.23
N PRO A 83 -8.98 10.67 9.20
CA PRO A 83 -9.22 9.40 9.87
C PRO A 83 -9.86 8.39 8.90
N VAL A 84 -9.60 7.10 9.10
CA VAL A 84 -10.23 6.05 8.30
C VAL A 84 -11.74 6.00 8.61
N GLN A 85 -12.56 6.39 7.63
CA GLN A 85 -14.01 6.47 7.80
C GLN A 85 -14.74 5.99 6.54
N ALA A 86 -15.70 5.10 6.72
CA ALA A 86 -16.53 4.54 5.65
C ALA A 86 -17.64 5.52 5.24
N THR A 87 -17.28 6.57 4.49
CA THR A 87 -18.26 7.47 3.87
C THR A 87 -18.86 6.84 2.63
N GLN A 88 -20.09 7.20 2.26
CA GLN A 88 -20.77 6.67 1.07
C GLN A 88 -19.94 6.86 -0.22
N GLU A 89 -19.28 8.02 -0.39
CA GLU A 89 -18.44 8.30 -1.54
C GLU A 89 -17.29 7.29 -1.70
N LYS A 90 -16.53 7.05 -0.61
CA LYS A 90 -15.44 6.04 -0.58
C LYS A 90 -15.95 4.62 -0.80
N LEU A 91 -17.13 4.28 -0.26
CA LEU A 91 -17.74 2.96 -0.45
C LEU A 91 -18.14 2.74 -1.91
N ASN A 92 -18.71 3.76 -2.57
CA ASN A 92 -19.03 3.72 -3.99
C ASN A 92 -17.76 3.54 -4.84
N LEU A 93 -16.70 4.27 -4.53
CA LEU A 93 -15.41 4.14 -5.21
C LEU A 93 -14.80 2.74 -5.00
N LEU A 94 -14.85 2.22 -3.76
CA LEU A 94 -14.36 0.89 -3.44
C LEU A 94 -15.12 -0.19 -4.21
N LYS A 95 -16.46 -0.06 -4.28
CA LYS A 95 -17.31 -0.96 -5.07
C LYS A 95 -16.91 -0.94 -6.54
N LYS A 96 -16.81 0.26 -7.15
CA LYS A 96 -16.37 0.42 -8.55
C LYS A 96 -15.01 -0.25 -8.80
N PHE A 97 -14.07 -0.07 -7.87
CA PHE A 97 -12.75 -0.70 -7.95
C PHE A 97 -12.81 -2.23 -7.84
N PHE A 98 -13.63 -2.78 -6.93
CA PHE A 98 -13.77 -4.22 -6.74
C PHE A 98 -14.53 -4.91 -7.86
N ASP A 99 -15.57 -4.30 -8.40
CA ASP A 99 -16.33 -4.88 -9.51
C ASP A 99 -15.44 -5.15 -10.73
N LEU A 100 -14.49 -4.25 -11.03
CA LEU A 100 -13.51 -4.47 -12.09
C LEU A 100 -12.44 -5.49 -11.71
N ARG A 101 -11.95 -5.44 -10.47
CA ARG A 101 -10.79 -6.25 -10.03
C ARG A 101 -11.17 -7.70 -9.70
N TYR A 102 -12.39 -7.92 -9.22
CA TYR A 102 -12.91 -9.18 -8.71
C TYR A 102 -14.36 -9.40 -9.19
N PRO A 103 -14.58 -9.57 -10.51
CA PRO A 103 -15.93 -9.73 -11.06
C PRO A 103 -16.63 -10.96 -10.45
N GLY A 104 -17.90 -10.80 -10.09
CA GLY A 104 -18.74 -11.88 -9.59
C GLY A 104 -18.53 -12.27 -8.12
N ARG A 105 -17.79 -11.48 -7.32
CA ARG A 105 -17.76 -11.62 -5.86
C ARG A 105 -18.77 -10.69 -5.21
N ASP A 106 -19.57 -11.22 -4.28
CA ASP A 106 -20.37 -10.38 -3.38
C ASP A 106 -19.41 -9.59 -2.48
N ASN A 107 -19.27 -8.31 -2.79
CA ASN A 107 -18.35 -7.43 -2.11
C ASN A 107 -19.11 -6.64 -1.04
N THR A 108 -19.08 -7.11 0.20
CA THR A 108 -19.56 -6.34 1.36
C THR A 108 -18.57 -5.21 1.66
N CYS A 109 -18.60 -4.16 0.83
CA CYS A 109 -17.64 -3.05 0.87
C CYS A 109 -17.57 -2.38 2.25
N ASP A 110 -18.69 -2.21 2.93
CA ASP A 110 -18.75 -1.73 4.31
C ASP A 110 -17.97 -2.61 5.28
N GLN A 111 -18.23 -3.92 5.25
CA GLN A 111 -17.52 -4.87 6.11
C GLN A 111 -16.04 -4.94 5.76
N TYR A 112 -15.69 -4.84 4.48
CA TYR A 112 -14.29 -4.78 4.04
C TYR A 112 -13.62 -3.53 4.60
N TYR A 113 -14.28 -2.37 4.50
CA TYR A 113 -13.75 -1.12 5.02
C TYR A 113 -13.52 -1.20 6.55
N GLN A 114 -14.50 -1.71 7.29
CA GLN A 114 -14.44 -1.83 8.74
C GLN A 114 -13.43 -2.88 9.23
N ASN A 115 -13.31 -4.02 8.54
CA ASN A 115 -12.48 -5.13 9.02
C ASN A 115 -11.06 -5.12 8.44
N PHE A 116 -10.86 -4.54 7.25
CA PHE A 116 -9.59 -4.56 6.53
C PHE A 116 -8.82 -3.25 6.64
N PHE A 117 -9.50 -2.10 6.62
CA PHE A 117 -8.83 -0.80 6.68
C PHE A 117 -8.77 -0.24 8.10
N ASN A 118 -9.88 -0.30 8.81
CA ASN A 118 -9.97 0.23 10.16
C ASN A 118 -9.08 -0.60 11.11
N SER A 119 -8.17 0.07 11.80
CA SER A 119 -7.38 -0.51 12.87
C SER A 119 -7.59 0.31 14.12
N ARG A 120 -7.62 -0.37 15.27
CA ARG A 120 -7.66 0.29 16.58
C ARG A 120 -6.33 0.98 16.92
N SER A 121 -5.31 0.80 16.08
CA SER A 121 -4.01 1.42 16.23
C SER A 121 -4.07 2.88 15.76
N GLY A 122 -3.83 3.82 16.68
CA GLY A 122 -4.08 5.27 16.51
C GLY A 122 -3.23 6.00 15.44
N PHE A 123 -2.38 5.28 14.70
CA PHE A 123 -1.53 5.81 13.63
C PHE A 123 -2.05 5.50 12.21
N THR A 124 -3.19 4.80 12.08
CA THR A 124 -3.79 4.57 10.76
C THR A 124 -4.47 5.84 10.26
N ARG A 125 -4.26 6.19 8.99
CA ARG A 125 -4.82 7.35 8.31
C ARG A 125 -5.23 6.99 6.90
N GLU A 126 -6.09 7.81 6.32
CA GLU A 126 -6.35 7.82 4.88
C GLU A 126 -5.72 9.03 4.22
N ILE A 127 -5.30 8.86 2.97
CA ILE A 127 -4.89 9.94 2.06
C ILE A 127 -5.86 9.90 0.88
N LEU A 128 -6.53 11.01 0.63
CA LEU A 128 -7.55 11.17 -0.39
C LEU A 128 -6.99 11.95 -1.57
N LEU A 129 -7.23 11.46 -2.78
CA LEU A 129 -6.89 12.11 -4.03
C LEU A 129 -8.17 12.58 -4.69
N HIS A 130 -8.34 13.88 -4.87
CA HIS A 130 -9.50 14.46 -5.53
C HIS A 130 -9.10 15.12 -6.86
N ASP A 131 -9.87 14.83 -7.90
CA ASP A 131 -9.88 15.62 -9.14
C ASP A 131 -11.05 16.60 -9.03
N ASN A 132 -10.73 17.85 -8.64
CA ASN A 132 -11.73 18.84 -8.24
C ASN A 132 -12.64 18.30 -7.12
N ALA A 133 -13.93 18.10 -7.39
CA ALA A 133 -14.90 17.58 -6.43
C ALA A 133 -15.03 16.05 -6.45
N LEU A 134 -14.33 15.35 -7.36
CA LEU A 134 -14.47 13.91 -7.53
C LEU A 134 -13.37 13.16 -6.77
N LEU A 135 -13.75 12.28 -5.85
CA LEU A 135 -12.82 11.37 -5.20
C LEU A 135 -12.26 10.34 -6.20
N LEU A 136 -10.98 10.51 -6.55
CA LEU A 136 -10.26 9.69 -7.51
C LEU A 136 -9.56 8.50 -6.86
N GLY A 137 -9.08 8.64 -5.62
CA GLY A 137 -8.33 7.59 -4.95
C GLY A 137 -8.23 7.73 -3.44
N VAL A 138 -8.09 6.60 -2.77
CA VAL A 138 -7.96 6.49 -1.32
C VAL A 138 -6.82 5.55 -0.99
N ALA A 139 -5.79 6.06 -0.32
CA ALA A 139 -4.74 5.26 0.27
C ALA A 139 -4.99 5.10 1.76
N ILE A 140 -4.88 3.88 2.26
CA ILE A 140 -4.86 3.57 3.68
C ILE A 140 -3.41 3.34 4.07
N VAL A 141 -2.94 4.09 5.07
CA VAL A 141 -1.55 4.09 5.51
C VAL A 141 -1.45 4.02 7.02
N ASP A 142 -0.39 3.38 7.49
CA ASP A 142 0.14 3.64 8.83
C ASP A 142 1.18 4.73 8.72
N LEU A 143 1.03 5.79 9.50
CA LEU A 143 1.93 6.94 9.49
C LEU A 143 2.41 7.22 10.91
N VAL A 144 3.72 7.05 11.12
CA VAL A 144 4.41 7.40 12.36
C VAL A 144 5.57 8.31 11.96
N ALA A 145 5.42 9.60 12.25
CA ALA A 145 6.42 10.62 11.91
C ALA A 145 7.81 10.24 12.43
N GLU A 146 8.84 10.59 11.68
CA GLU A 146 10.26 10.28 11.92
C GLU A 146 10.64 8.78 11.88
N THR A 147 9.64 7.89 11.90
CA THR A 147 9.87 6.44 12.01
C THR A 147 9.58 5.71 10.71
N PHE A 148 8.30 5.52 10.36
CA PHE A 148 7.92 4.70 9.20
C PHE A 148 6.59 5.14 8.58
N LEU A 149 6.46 4.81 7.30
CA LEU A 149 5.18 4.80 6.58
C LEU A 149 4.94 3.40 6.05
N ASN A 150 3.75 2.83 6.27
CA ASN A 150 3.36 1.56 5.67
C ASN A 150 2.11 1.74 4.81
N ALA A 151 2.25 1.49 3.50
CA ALA A 151 1.13 1.49 2.57
C ALA A 151 0.32 0.20 2.74
N VAL A 152 -0.82 0.30 3.42
CA VAL A 152 -1.71 -0.82 3.74
C VAL A 152 -2.54 -1.20 2.52
N TYR A 153 -3.19 -0.23 1.90
CA TYR A 153 -4.03 -0.45 0.74
C TYR A 153 -4.18 0.81 -0.11
N PHE A 154 -4.47 0.66 -1.40
CA PHE A 154 -4.83 1.75 -2.28
C PHE A 154 -5.88 1.30 -3.29
N PHE A 155 -7.00 2.00 -3.33
CA PHE A 155 -8.05 1.85 -4.35
C PHE A 155 -8.33 3.19 -5.00
N PHE A 156 -8.77 3.17 -6.25
CA PHE A 156 -8.92 4.35 -7.08
C PHE A 156 -9.96 4.12 -8.17
N ASP A 157 -10.37 5.18 -8.84
CA ASP A 157 -11.30 5.11 -9.96
C ASP A 157 -10.63 4.38 -11.14
N PRO A 158 -11.11 3.19 -11.55
CA PRO A 158 -10.49 2.46 -12.64
C PRO A 158 -10.49 3.20 -13.99
N GLU A 159 -11.41 4.14 -14.20
CA GLU A 159 -11.44 4.97 -15.41
C GLU A 159 -10.25 5.93 -15.47
N ALA A 160 -9.69 6.30 -14.31
CA ALA A 160 -8.50 7.15 -14.19
C ALA A 160 -7.17 6.40 -14.44
N HIS A 161 -7.18 5.14 -14.92
CA HIS A 161 -5.95 4.35 -15.12
C HIS A 161 -4.87 5.06 -15.95
N ARG A 162 -5.26 5.91 -16.93
CA ARG A 162 -4.32 6.69 -17.77
C ARG A 162 -3.48 7.69 -16.97
N ARG A 163 -3.99 8.16 -15.82
CA ARG A 163 -3.28 9.04 -14.88
C ARG A 163 -2.19 8.31 -14.09
N SER A 164 -2.09 6.98 -14.20
CA SER A 164 -1.18 6.14 -13.41
C SER A 164 -1.33 6.32 -11.89
N PRO A 165 -2.55 6.23 -11.34
CA PRO A 165 -2.85 6.61 -9.95
C PRO A 165 -2.03 5.82 -8.92
N GLY A 166 -1.72 4.54 -9.17
CA GLY A 166 -0.85 3.76 -8.28
C GLY A 166 0.58 4.29 -8.21
N THR A 167 1.13 4.79 -9.33
CA THR A 167 2.45 5.42 -9.35
C THR A 167 2.40 6.79 -8.70
N PHE A 168 1.38 7.59 -9.00
CA PHE A 168 1.18 8.90 -8.39
C PHE A 168 1.04 8.80 -6.87
N ASN A 169 0.25 7.85 -6.36
CA ASN A 169 0.08 7.61 -4.93
C ASN A 169 1.42 7.33 -4.22
N ILE A 170 2.28 6.46 -4.78
CA ILE A 170 3.59 6.20 -4.17
C ILE A 170 4.47 7.46 -4.18
N LEU A 171 4.45 8.26 -5.26
CA LEU A 171 5.20 9.51 -5.34
C LEU A 171 4.70 10.55 -4.32
N ASN A 172 3.38 10.65 -4.13
CA ASN A 172 2.79 11.49 -3.10
C ASN A 172 3.18 11.03 -1.69
N LEU A 173 3.11 9.72 -1.41
CA LEU A 173 3.53 9.17 -0.13
C LEU A 173 5.03 9.36 0.13
N LEU A 174 5.87 9.38 -0.91
CA LEU A 174 7.29 9.73 -0.79
C LEU A 174 7.48 11.21 -0.39
N SER A 175 6.68 12.14 -0.94
CA SER A 175 6.69 13.54 -0.50
C SER A 175 6.30 13.64 0.97
N LEU A 176 5.20 12.99 1.36
CA LEU A 176 4.74 12.94 2.74
C LEU A 176 5.81 12.35 3.67
N CYS A 177 6.51 11.29 3.25
CA CYS A 177 7.61 10.75 4.03
C CYS A 177 8.74 11.77 4.23
N SER A 178 9.11 12.50 3.18
CA SER A 178 10.12 13.55 3.27
C SER A 178 9.72 14.66 4.23
N GLU A 179 8.46 15.11 4.17
CA GLU A 179 7.90 16.14 5.05
C GLU A 179 7.85 15.69 6.51
N GLN A 180 7.63 14.39 6.75
CA GLN A 180 7.50 13.80 8.09
C GLN A 180 8.83 13.21 8.62
N GLY A 181 9.96 13.42 7.95
CA GLY A 181 11.26 12.88 8.37
C GLY A 181 11.36 11.34 8.34
N ILE A 182 10.51 10.67 7.56
CA ILE A 182 10.43 9.20 7.53
C ILE A 182 11.52 8.60 6.64
N HIS A 183 12.15 7.53 7.13
CA HIS A 183 13.24 6.84 6.42
C HIS A 183 12.92 5.40 6.02
N GLU A 184 11.84 4.83 6.55
CA GLU A 184 11.39 3.48 6.18
C GLU A 184 9.97 3.51 5.61
N PHE A 185 9.87 3.52 4.27
CA PHE A 185 8.59 3.48 3.57
C PHE A 185 8.31 2.08 3.01
N TYR A 186 7.41 1.34 3.66
CA TYR A 186 7.00 0.00 3.26
C TYR A 186 5.89 -0.01 2.21
N LEU A 187 6.14 -0.66 1.08
CA LEU A 187 5.23 -0.73 -0.07
C LEU A 187 4.43 -2.05 -0.15
N GLY A 188 4.38 -2.83 0.91
CA GLY A 188 3.75 -4.15 0.89
C GLY A 188 4.62 -5.22 0.20
N TYR A 189 3.99 -6.15 -0.52
CA TYR A 189 4.72 -7.15 -1.30
C TYR A 189 4.99 -6.68 -2.73
N TRP A 190 6.13 -7.10 -3.26
CA TRP A 190 6.48 -7.12 -4.66
C TRP A 190 6.46 -8.56 -5.17
N LEU A 191 5.88 -8.76 -6.35
CA LEU A 191 5.88 -10.02 -7.08
C LEU A 191 6.15 -9.66 -8.55
N LYS A 192 7.19 -10.24 -9.13
CA LYS A 192 7.63 -9.93 -10.50
C LYS A 192 6.57 -10.26 -11.55
N GLU A 193 5.85 -11.34 -11.34
CA GLU A 193 4.89 -11.95 -12.26
C GLU A 193 3.51 -11.29 -12.17
N VAL A 194 3.24 -10.53 -11.10
CA VAL A 194 1.93 -9.90 -10.88
C VAL A 194 2.00 -8.46 -11.35
N ARG A 195 1.36 -8.16 -12.50
CA ARG A 195 1.35 -6.82 -13.12
C ARG A 195 0.98 -5.68 -12.16
N SER A 196 0.01 -5.92 -11.26
CA SER A 196 -0.42 -4.91 -10.28
C SER A 196 0.55 -4.71 -9.11
N MET A 197 1.65 -5.47 -9.03
CA MET A 197 2.67 -5.38 -7.99
C MET A 197 4.06 -5.15 -8.54
N SER A 198 4.34 -5.58 -9.77
CA SER A 198 5.68 -5.56 -10.36
C SER A 198 6.24 -4.15 -10.54
N TYR A 199 5.38 -3.15 -10.74
CA TYR A 199 5.77 -1.75 -10.94
C TYR A 199 6.51 -1.13 -9.75
N LYS A 200 6.36 -1.67 -8.53
CA LYS A 200 7.03 -1.16 -7.33
C LYS A 200 8.56 -1.21 -7.42
N ALA A 201 9.12 -2.13 -8.21
CA ALA A 201 10.57 -2.21 -8.46
C ALA A 201 11.12 -1.06 -9.33
N ASN A 202 10.24 -0.22 -9.90
CA ASN A 202 10.65 0.98 -10.65
C ASN A 202 10.93 2.19 -9.74
N PHE A 203 10.62 2.11 -8.45
CA PHE A 203 11.03 3.09 -7.46
C PHE A 203 12.42 2.71 -6.98
N ARG A 204 13.42 3.54 -7.28
CA ARG A 204 14.82 3.22 -7.04
C ARG A 204 15.51 4.33 -6.25
N PRO A 205 16.49 3.97 -5.41
CA PRO A 205 16.80 2.60 -4.96
C PRO A 205 15.66 2.05 -4.07
N HIS A 206 15.47 0.73 -4.08
CA HIS A 206 14.54 0.05 -3.16
C HIS A 206 15.25 -1.10 -2.46
N GLU A 207 14.65 -1.62 -1.39
CA GLU A 207 15.15 -2.79 -0.70
C GLU A 207 14.13 -3.92 -0.74
N LEU A 208 14.61 -5.14 -0.94
CA LEU A 208 13.81 -6.36 -0.88
C LEU A 208 14.26 -7.21 0.31
N LEU A 209 13.31 -7.69 1.11
CA LEU A 209 13.60 -8.64 2.18
C LEU A 209 13.77 -10.04 1.59
N THR A 210 14.95 -10.63 1.80
CA THR A 210 15.26 -12.01 1.44
C THR A 210 15.78 -12.75 2.67
N GLY A 211 15.05 -13.75 3.14
CA GLY A 211 15.27 -14.32 4.47
C GLY A 211 14.95 -13.26 5.53
N ASP A 212 15.95 -12.93 6.34
CA ASP A 212 15.87 -11.93 7.41
C ASP A 212 16.68 -10.66 7.09
N THR A 213 17.18 -10.53 5.85
CA THR A 213 18.06 -9.42 5.44
C THR A 213 17.44 -8.59 4.33
N TRP A 214 17.47 -7.26 4.48
CA TRP A 214 17.07 -6.30 3.46
C TRP A 214 18.24 -6.06 2.49
N PHE A 215 18.01 -6.31 1.20
CA PHE A 215 19.00 -6.09 0.14
C PHE A 215 18.60 -4.93 -0.76
N ARG A 216 19.47 -3.93 -0.85
CA ARG A 216 19.31 -2.78 -1.76
C ARG A 216 19.39 -3.21 -3.23
N GLN A 217 18.50 -2.64 -4.03
CA GLN A 217 18.31 -2.91 -5.45
C GLN A 217 18.32 -1.60 -6.24
N GLY A 218 19.05 -1.61 -7.35
CA GLY A 218 19.23 -0.43 -8.20
C GLY A 218 20.20 0.60 -7.60
N THR A 219 20.90 1.30 -8.49
CA THR A 219 21.64 2.53 -8.22
C THR A 219 20.79 3.75 -8.55
#